data_AF-A0AAU9U6L3-F1
#
_entry.id   AF-A0AAU9U6L3-F1
#
_cell.length_a   1.000
_cell.length_b   1.000
_cell.length_c   1.000
_cell.angle_alpha   90.00
_cell.angle_beta   90.00
_cell.angle_gamma   90.00
#
_symmetry.space_group_name_H-M   'P 1'
#
loop_
_entity.id
_entity.type
_entity.pdbx_description
1 polymer ?
#
loop_
_entity_poly.entity_id
_entity_poly.type
_entity_poly.pdbx_seq_one_letter_code
_entity_poly.pdbx_strand_id
1 'polypeptide(L)'
;MMVDIYYNLSFKTWSAISEEKKRRKQEKKTMVQKRFCDELALIIDQPRQVSGNTNDGNTARRSLYNATCSAEITGVDMNLITRFYIILQALSSGVMINTEKFGSYVMETTRIYVSNYEW
;
A
#
# COMPACT_ATOMS: atom_id res chain seq x y z
N MET A 1 4.57 -0.18 5.92
CA MET A 1 3.15 0.17 6.22
C MET A 1 2.20 -0.38 5.15
N MET A 2 2.02 0.23 3.96
CA MET A 2 1.04 -0.33 3.00
C MET A 2 1.46 -1.72 2.48
N VAL A 3 2.74 -1.90 2.19
CA VAL A 3 3.31 -3.18 1.72
C VAL A 3 3.13 -4.31 2.74
N ASP A 4 3.25 -4.03 4.04
CA ASP A 4 3.05 -5.04 5.09
C ASP A 4 1.59 -5.49 5.17
N ILE A 5 0.64 -4.56 4.97
CA ILE A 5 -0.80 -4.88 4.91
C ILE A 5 -1.07 -5.83 3.75
N TYR A 6 -0.47 -5.58 2.58
CA TYR A 6 -0.64 -6.43 1.40
C TYR A 6 -0.28 -7.89 1.70
N TYR A 7 0.85 -8.09 2.39
CA TYR A 7 1.38 -9.43 2.64
C TYR A 7 0.67 -10.13 3.80
N ASN A 8 0.29 -9.37 4.83
CA ASN A 8 -0.32 -9.91 6.02
C ASN A 8 -1.84 -10.16 5.87
N LEU A 9 -2.46 -9.68 4.79
CA LEU A 9 -3.92 -9.78 4.54
C LEU A 9 -4.48 -11.21 4.70
N SER A 10 -3.65 -12.21 4.43
CA SER A 10 -4.01 -13.63 4.49
C SER A 10 -4.19 -14.17 5.92
N PHE A 11 -3.52 -13.57 6.91
CA PHE A 11 -3.53 -14.03 8.31
C PHE A 11 -3.90 -12.94 9.31
N LYS A 12 -4.08 -11.68 8.84
CA LYS A 12 -4.63 -10.56 9.59
C LYS A 12 -4.02 -10.43 10.98
N THR A 13 -2.71 -10.32 11.04
CA THR A 13 -1.99 -9.90 12.26
C THR A 13 -0.80 -9.06 11.86
N TRP A 14 -0.43 -8.06 12.68
CA TRP A 14 0.75 -7.25 12.43
C TRP A 14 2.06 -8.07 12.30
N SER A 15 2.28 -9.04 13.21
CA SER A 15 3.49 -9.87 13.21
C SER A 15 3.29 -11.26 12.58
N ALA A 16 4.27 -11.68 11.76
CA ALA A 16 4.39 -13.04 11.24
C ALA A 16 5.44 -13.84 12.05
N ILE A 17 5.10 -14.24 13.28
CA ILE A 17 6.05 -14.91 14.19
C ILE A 17 6.13 -16.41 13.91
N SER A 18 4.98 -17.07 13.73
CA SER A 18 4.95 -18.52 13.47
C SER A 18 5.49 -18.84 12.08
N GLU A 19 6.09 -20.02 11.94
CA GLU A 19 6.69 -20.45 10.68
C GLU A 19 5.66 -20.50 9.54
N GLU A 20 4.44 -20.92 9.86
CA GLU A 20 3.33 -20.90 8.92
C GLU A 20 2.98 -19.47 8.46
N LYS A 21 2.96 -18.48 9.36
CA LYS A 21 2.69 -17.08 8.97
C LYS A 21 3.83 -16.52 8.12
N LYS A 22 5.08 -16.86 8.41
CA LYS A 22 6.24 -16.45 7.60
C LYS A 22 6.15 -17.02 6.18
N ARG A 23 5.84 -18.32 6.06
CA ARG A 23 5.62 -19.01 4.78
C ARG A 23 4.53 -18.31 3.97
N ARG A 24 3.35 -18.08 4.56
CA ARG A 24 2.22 -17.39 3.91
C ARG A 24 2.58 -15.95 3.51
N LYS A 25 3.31 -15.22 4.36
CA LYS A 25 3.79 -13.86 4.04
C LYS A 25 4.71 -13.89 2.82
N GLN A 26 5.65 -14.83 2.77
CA GLN A 26 6.60 -14.96 1.66
C GLN A 26 5.91 -15.34 0.35
N GLU A 27 4.94 -16.26 0.38
CA GLU A 27 4.15 -16.64 -0.81
C GLU A 27 3.35 -15.45 -1.35
N LYS A 28 2.65 -14.74 -0.46
CA LYS A 28 1.90 -13.53 -0.83
C LYS A 28 2.83 -12.45 -1.37
N LYS A 29 4.01 -12.25 -0.75
CA LYS A 29 5.03 -11.31 -1.21
C LYS A 29 5.50 -11.62 -2.63
N THR A 30 5.92 -12.86 -2.89
CA THR A 30 6.37 -13.28 -4.23
C THR A 30 5.28 -13.10 -5.29
N MET A 31 4.04 -13.47 -4.97
CA MET A 31 2.90 -13.30 -5.87
C MET A 31 2.64 -11.82 -6.19
N VAL A 32 2.59 -10.97 -5.16
CA VAL A 32 2.34 -9.53 -5.32
C VAL A 32 3.47 -8.88 -6.12
N GLN A 33 4.73 -9.17 -5.80
CA GLN A 33 5.89 -8.65 -6.55
C GLN A 33 5.85 -9.02 -8.04
N LYS A 34 5.53 -10.28 -8.33
CA LYS A 34 5.40 -10.77 -9.71
C LYS A 34 4.28 -10.04 -10.46
N ARG A 35 3.08 -9.97 -9.89
CA ARG A 35 1.93 -9.31 -10.54
C ARG A 35 2.16 -7.82 -10.75
N PHE A 36 2.80 -7.10 -9.81
CA PHE A 36 3.17 -5.70 -10.04
C PHE A 36 4.16 -5.52 -11.19
N CYS A 37 5.10 -6.45 -11.36
CA CYS A 37 6.02 -6.44 -12.48
C CYS A 37 5.29 -6.73 -13.80
N ASP A 38 4.46 -7.77 -13.84
CA ASP A 38 3.79 -8.25 -15.05
C ASP A 38 2.68 -7.30 -15.51
N GLU A 39 1.87 -6.74 -14.59
CA GLU A 39 0.68 -5.95 -14.93
C GLU A 39 0.94 -4.44 -14.95
N LEU A 40 1.90 -3.94 -14.18
CA LEU A 40 2.18 -2.49 -14.05
C LEU A 40 3.59 -2.08 -14.45
N ALA A 41 4.44 -3.04 -14.85
CA ALA A 41 5.87 -2.81 -15.09
C ALA A 41 6.54 -2.09 -13.90
N LEU A 42 6.21 -2.53 -12.68
CA LEU A 42 6.72 -1.97 -11.43
C LEU A 42 7.49 -3.03 -10.62
N ILE A 43 8.76 -2.74 -10.34
CA ILE A 43 9.60 -3.57 -9.47
C ILE A 43 9.46 -3.07 -8.03
N ILE A 44 8.72 -3.79 -7.20
CA ILE A 44 8.44 -3.40 -5.82
C ILE A 44 9.19 -4.28 -4.80
N ASP A 45 9.55 -3.68 -3.67
CA ASP A 45 10.08 -4.33 -2.47
C ASP A 45 11.30 -5.24 -2.73
N GLN A 46 12.12 -4.88 -3.72
CA GLN A 46 13.40 -5.54 -3.99
C GLN A 46 14.53 -4.84 -3.23
N PRO A 47 15.42 -5.58 -2.55
CA PRO A 47 16.53 -4.98 -1.81
C PRO A 47 17.50 -4.25 -2.75
N ARG A 48 18.03 -3.10 -2.31
CA ARG A 48 19.12 -2.38 -3.00
C ARG A 48 20.45 -2.70 -2.31
N GLN A 49 21.56 -2.71 -3.07
CA GLN A 49 22.89 -3.14 -2.60
C GLN A 49 23.44 -2.36 -1.39
N VAL A 50 23.03 -1.11 -1.19
CA VAL A 50 23.55 -0.26 -0.11
C VAL A 50 22.59 -0.21 1.07
N SER A 51 21.36 0.26 0.84
CA SER A 51 20.30 0.29 1.86
C SER A 51 18.93 0.50 1.23
N GLY A 52 17.89 0.07 1.94
CA GLY A 52 16.50 0.21 1.51
C GLY A 52 16.08 -0.77 0.43
N ASN A 53 14.95 -0.47 -0.21
CA ASN A 53 14.36 -1.28 -1.27
C ASN A 53 14.01 -0.42 -2.50
N THR A 54 13.43 -1.04 -3.52
CA THR A 54 12.99 -0.34 -4.75
C THR A 54 11.78 0.57 -4.54
N ASN A 55 11.15 0.58 -3.37
CA ASN A 55 9.96 1.41 -3.09
C ASN A 55 10.33 2.87 -2.84
N ASP A 56 10.74 3.56 -3.89
CA ASP A 56 10.93 5.01 -3.89
C ASP A 56 9.61 5.77 -4.13
N GLY A 57 9.67 7.11 -4.07
CA GLY A 57 8.49 7.95 -4.27
C GLY A 57 7.84 7.79 -5.65
N ASN A 58 8.61 7.43 -6.68
CA ASN A 58 8.05 7.18 -8.01
C ASN A 58 7.24 5.87 -8.02
N THR A 59 7.79 4.82 -7.41
CA THR A 59 7.14 3.52 -7.26
C THR A 59 5.84 3.63 -6.46
N ALA A 60 5.86 4.39 -5.35
CA ALA A 60 4.67 4.67 -4.56
C ALA A 60 3.61 5.46 -5.34
N ARG A 61 3.98 6.49 -6.09
CA ARG A 61 3.02 7.25 -6.91
C ARG A 61 2.39 6.40 -8.00
N ARG A 62 3.18 5.58 -8.70
CA ARG A 62 2.68 4.74 -9.79
C ARG A 62 1.77 3.62 -9.28
N SER A 63 2.09 3.00 -8.13
CA SER A 63 1.22 1.97 -7.55
C SER A 63 -0.11 2.56 -7.08
N LEU A 64 -0.11 3.75 -6.49
CA LEU A 64 -1.35 4.39 -6.01
C LEU A 64 -2.18 5.03 -7.13
N TYR A 65 -1.54 5.44 -8.23
CA TYR A 65 -2.23 5.98 -9.41
C TYR A 65 -3.19 4.97 -10.04
N ASN A 66 -2.75 3.72 -10.23
CA ASN A 66 -3.61 2.66 -10.75
C ASN A 66 -4.29 1.90 -9.60
N ALA A 67 -5.20 2.57 -8.90
CA ALA A 67 -5.85 2.05 -7.70
C ALA A 67 -6.60 0.74 -7.94
N THR A 68 -7.26 0.59 -9.11
CA THR A 68 -7.99 -0.62 -9.50
C THR A 68 -7.05 -1.82 -9.61
N CYS A 69 -6.01 -1.72 -10.43
CA CYS A 69 -5.05 -2.82 -10.60
C CYS A 69 -4.30 -3.11 -9.29
N SER A 70 -3.90 -2.09 -8.53
CA SER A 70 -3.27 -2.28 -7.22
C SER A 70 -4.19 -2.97 -6.22
N ALA A 71 -5.48 -2.66 -6.20
CA ALA A 71 -6.47 -3.34 -5.36
C ALA A 71 -6.61 -4.82 -5.76
N GLU A 72 -6.68 -5.11 -7.05
CA GLU A 72 -6.77 -6.48 -7.58
C GLU A 72 -5.51 -7.31 -7.30
N ILE A 73 -4.33 -6.71 -7.37
CA ILE A 73 -3.05 -7.39 -7.08
C ILE A 73 -2.93 -7.69 -5.59
N THR A 74 -3.19 -6.68 -4.75
CA THR A 74 -2.91 -6.76 -3.30
C THR A 74 -4.05 -7.42 -2.53
N GLY A 75 -5.28 -7.23 -2.96
CA GLY A 75 -6.51 -7.53 -2.22
C GLY A 75 -6.94 -6.43 -1.24
N VAL A 76 -6.27 -5.27 -1.26
CA VAL A 76 -6.65 -4.12 -0.44
C VAL A 76 -7.82 -3.37 -1.08
N ASP A 77 -8.68 -2.83 -0.23
CA ASP A 77 -9.78 -1.95 -0.60
C ASP A 77 -9.34 -0.82 -1.56
N MET A 78 -9.96 -0.78 -2.73
CA MET A 78 -9.66 0.20 -3.78
C MET A 78 -9.94 1.64 -3.32
N ASN A 79 -10.99 1.84 -2.52
CA ASN A 79 -11.32 3.16 -1.99
C ASN A 79 -10.22 3.69 -1.07
N LEU A 80 -9.67 2.84 -0.19
CA LEU A 80 -8.53 3.18 0.64
C LEU A 80 -7.29 3.55 -0.19
N ILE A 81 -6.96 2.77 -1.24
CA ILE A 81 -5.83 3.08 -2.14
C ILE A 81 -6.03 4.44 -2.82
N THR A 82 -7.23 4.69 -3.35
CA THR A 82 -7.60 5.96 -4.01
C THR A 82 -7.49 7.13 -3.05
N ARG A 83 -7.94 6.96 -1.79
CA ARG A 83 -7.83 7.99 -0.75
C ARG A 83 -6.39 8.33 -0.42
N PHE A 84 -5.52 7.31 -0.29
CA PHE A 84 -4.09 7.55 -0.10
C PHE A 84 -3.45 8.27 -1.29
N TYR A 85 -3.84 7.92 -2.53
CA TYR A 85 -3.38 8.64 -3.71
C TYR A 85 -3.74 10.14 -3.64
N ILE A 86 -5.00 10.46 -3.35
CA ILE A 86 -5.49 11.85 -3.24
C ILE A 86 -4.76 12.62 -2.13
N ILE A 87 -4.57 11.99 -0.96
CA ILE A 87 -3.83 12.59 0.16
C ILE A 87 -2.40 12.95 -0.28
N LEU A 88 -1.70 12.03 -0.95
CA LEU A 88 -0.35 12.29 -1.43
C LEU A 88 -0.28 13.37 -2.51
N GLN A 89 -1.25 13.40 -3.43
CA GLN A 89 -1.35 14.45 -4.45
C GLN A 89 -1.56 15.82 -3.83
N ALA A 90 -2.49 15.91 -2.87
CA ALA A 90 -2.75 17.15 -2.15
C ALA A 90 -1.48 17.65 -1.45
N LEU A 91 -0.80 16.78 -0.69
CA LEU A 91 0.46 17.12 0.00
C LEU A 91 1.60 17.51 -0.95
N SER A 92 1.62 16.95 -2.16
CA SER A 92 2.66 17.21 -3.17
C SER A 92 2.31 18.33 -4.16
N SER A 93 1.12 18.92 -4.05
CA SER A 93 0.57 19.83 -5.07
C SER A 93 1.25 21.20 -5.12
N GLY A 94 1.89 21.62 -4.02
CA GLY A 94 2.48 22.97 -3.89
C GLY A 94 1.45 24.10 -3.80
N VAL A 95 0.14 23.79 -3.68
CA VAL A 95 -0.93 24.78 -3.56
C VAL A 95 -1.47 24.86 -2.13
N MET A 96 -2.17 25.94 -1.82
CA MET A 96 -2.85 26.10 -0.53
C MET A 96 -4.00 25.09 -0.42
N ILE A 97 -3.94 24.24 0.62
CA ILE A 97 -4.96 23.23 0.91
C ILE A 97 -5.90 23.78 1.99
N ASN A 98 -7.20 23.61 1.81
CA ASN A 98 -8.17 23.87 2.88
C ASN A 98 -8.00 22.81 3.99
N THR A 99 -7.51 23.25 5.13
CA THR A 99 -7.13 22.38 6.25
C THR A 99 -8.31 21.65 6.88
N GLU A 100 -9.48 22.30 6.96
CA GLU A 100 -10.70 21.70 7.50
C GLU A 100 -11.17 20.53 6.63
N LYS A 101 -11.34 20.77 5.32
CA LYS A 101 -11.75 19.73 4.36
C LYS A 101 -10.75 18.60 4.28
N PHE A 102 -9.45 18.93 4.25
CA PHE A 102 -8.40 17.92 4.24
C PHE A 102 -8.39 17.10 5.52
N GLY A 103 -8.55 17.75 6.69
CA GLY A 103 -8.68 17.08 7.98
C GLY A 103 -9.86 16.12 8.01
N SER A 104 -11.05 16.54 7.58
CA SER A 104 -12.22 15.65 7.49
C SER A 104 -11.97 14.45 6.57
N TYR A 105 -11.33 14.67 5.41
CA TYR A 105 -11.02 13.63 4.44
C TYR A 105 -10.02 12.60 5.00
N VAL A 106 -8.98 13.07 5.70
CA VAL A 106 -8.00 12.20 6.36
C VAL A 106 -8.69 11.41 7.48
N MET A 107 -9.52 12.04 8.30
CA MET A 107 -10.24 11.36 9.39
C MET A 107 -11.17 10.26 8.89
N GLU A 108 -11.89 10.48 7.80
CA GLU A 108 -12.71 9.45 7.17
C GLU A 108 -11.85 8.31 6.61
N THR A 109 -10.73 8.64 5.97
CA THR A 109 -9.75 7.65 5.48
C THR A 109 -9.20 6.79 6.62
N THR A 110 -8.90 7.40 7.78
CA THR A 110 -8.49 6.68 8.99
C THR A 110 -9.57 5.72 9.48
N ARG A 111 -10.84 6.12 9.47
CA ARG A 111 -11.95 5.22 9.86
C ARG A 111 -12.04 4.00 8.95
N ILE A 112 -11.91 4.19 7.63
CA ILE A 112 -11.89 3.09 6.66
C ILE A 112 -10.69 2.18 6.92
N TYR A 113 -9.51 2.77 7.16
CA TYR A 113 -8.29 2.03 7.45
C TYR A 113 -8.46 1.15 8.70
N VAL A 114 -8.87 1.74 9.82
CA VAL A 114 -9.03 1.02 11.10
C VAL A 114 -10.11 -0.05 10.96
N SER A 115 -11.27 0.29 10.39
CA SER A 115 -12.38 -0.67 10.24
C SER A 115 -12.01 -1.91 9.41
N ASN A 116 -11.10 -1.79 8.45
CA ASN A 116 -10.76 -2.89 7.54
C ASN A 116 -9.44 -3.60 7.93
N TYR A 117 -8.56 -2.92 8.67
CA TYR A 117 -7.17 -3.34 8.91
C TYR A 117 -6.68 -3.11 10.35
N GLU A 118 -7.55 -3.23 11.37
CA GLU A 118 -7.22 -3.05 12.79
C GLU A 118 -6.23 -4.07 13.40
N TRP A 119 -5.83 -5.08 12.62
CA TRP A 119 -5.13 -6.28 13.06
C TRP A 119 -3.59 -6.19 13.06
#